data_AF-A0A917D9Y4-F1
#
_entry.id   AF-A0A917D9Y4-F1
#
_cell.length_a   1.000
_cell.length_b   1.000
_cell.length_c   1.000
_cell.angle_alpha   90.00
_cell.angle_beta   90.00
_cell.angle_gamma   90.00
#
_symmetry.space_group_name_H-M   'P 1'
#
loop_
_entity.id
_entity.type
_entity.pdbx_description
1 polymer ?
#
loop_
_entity_poly.entity_id
_entity_poly.type
_entity_poly.pdbx_seq_one_letter_code
_entity_poly.pdbx_strand_id
1 'polypeptide(L)'
;MVKSYDKNKLVKIVEFKRSTNFIFTEEYCEMNFRKDSSNIFKNYFTPELKDVEYINNNLAKQYLEIFTKGIKAEKFYEPFINDVKKEAKQSVNFDKQFFGYVNNNDEKIILIQQFNFEYDPYNFKTKLDQDFINCFLGWCSVSVRRIKFNVEKSTFSIH
;
A
#
# COMPACT_ATOMS: atom_id res chain seq x y z
N MET A 1 15.66 1.80 -14.41
CA MET A 1 15.11 3.07 -14.90
C MET A 1 13.65 3.08 -14.49
N VAL A 2 13.25 4.02 -13.63
CA VAL A 2 11.85 4.21 -13.24
C VAL A 2 11.19 5.00 -14.37
N LYS A 3 10.06 4.52 -14.89
CA LYS A 3 9.24 5.28 -15.84
C LYS A 3 8.01 5.77 -15.11
N SER A 4 7.70 7.06 -15.22
CA SER A 4 6.48 7.64 -14.67
C SER A 4 5.70 8.36 -15.74
N TYR A 5 4.39 8.17 -15.78
CA TYR A 5 3.49 8.94 -16.64
C TYR A 5 2.14 9.12 -15.97
N ASP A 6 1.48 10.23 -16.29
CA ASP A 6 0.14 10.54 -15.81
C ASP A 6 -0.86 9.98 -16.83
N LYS A 7 -1.61 8.93 -16.44
CA LYS A 7 -2.63 8.35 -17.34
C LYS A 7 -3.82 9.30 -17.49
N ASN A 8 -4.12 10.02 -16.40
CA ASN A 8 -5.01 11.16 -16.27
C ASN A 8 -4.45 12.04 -15.14
N LYS A 9 -4.92 13.28 -14.97
CA LYS A 9 -4.55 14.14 -13.82
C LYS A 9 -4.82 13.50 -12.44
N LEU A 10 -5.57 12.41 -12.41
CA LEU A 10 -6.05 11.74 -11.20
C LEU A 10 -5.13 10.61 -10.69
N VAL A 11 -4.40 9.94 -11.59
CA VAL A 11 -3.56 8.78 -11.24
C VAL A 11 -2.22 8.86 -11.98
N LYS A 12 -1.15 8.81 -11.19
CA LYS A 12 0.22 8.70 -11.70
C LYS A 12 0.69 7.26 -11.63
N ILE A 13 1.18 6.74 -12.75
CA ILE A 13 1.70 5.37 -12.85
C ILE A 13 3.21 5.41 -12.80
N VAL A 14 3.79 4.58 -11.95
CA VAL A 14 5.24 4.45 -11.77
C VAL A 14 5.63 2.98 -11.93
N GLU A 15 6.38 2.69 -12.99
CA GLU A 15 6.87 1.36 -13.30
C GLU A 15 8.24 1.14 -12.65
N PHE A 16 8.30 0.17 -11.74
CA PHE A 16 9.55 -0.37 -11.21
C PHE A 16 9.89 -1.68 -11.92
N LYS A 17 11.13 -2.16 -11.75
CA LYS A 17 11.62 -3.38 -12.39
C LYS A 17 10.73 -4.61 -12.17
N ARG A 18 9.99 -4.65 -11.05
CA ARG A 18 9.24 -5.84 -10.61
C ARG A 18 7.77 -5.57 -10.28
N SER A 19 7.33 -4.32 -10.27
CA SER A 19 5.97 -3.96 -9.86
C SER A 19 5.55 -2.64 -10.49
N THR A 20 4.24 -2.47 -10.64
CA THR A 20 3.61 -1.24 -11.07
C THR A 20 2.97 -0.56 -9.86
N ASN A 21 3.22 0.73 -9.72
CA ASN A 21 2.80 1.53 -8.58
C ASN A 21 1.85 2.62 -9.09
N PHE A 22 0.66 2.66 -8.52
CA PHE A 22 -0.43 3.55 -8.93
C PHE A 22 -0.64 4.57 -7.81
N ILE A 23 -0.29 5.82 -8.07
CA ILE A 23 -0.33 6.91 -7.10
C ILE A 23 -1.57 7.74 -7.40
N PHE A 24 -2.55 7.67 -6.51
CA PHE A 24 -3.74 8.52 -6.58
C PHE A 24 -3.38 9.92 -6.08
N THR A 25 -3.77 10.91 -6.87
CA THR A 25 -3.54 12.32 -6.57
C THR A 25 -4.47 12.82 -5.47
N GLU A 26 -4.09 13.94 -4.86
CA GLU A 26 -4.94 14.71 -3.95
C GLU A 26 -6.34 14.95 -4.55
N GLU A 27 -6.40 15.40 -5.81
CA GLU A 27 -7.65 15.68 -6.52
C GLU A 27 -8.54 14.42 -6.63
N TYR A 28 -7.97 13.27 -6.99
CA TYR A 28 -8.72 12.02 -6.99
C TYR A 28 -9.27 11.70 -5.59
N CYS A 29 -8.46 11.89 -4.55
CA CYS A 29 -8.82 11.53 -3.19
C CYS A 29 -9.94 12.41 -2.65
N GLU A 30 -9.89 13.71 -2.89
CA GLU A 30 -10.96 14.65 -2.51
C GLU A 30 -12.29 14.32 -3.19
N MET A 31 -12.26 13.87 -4.45
CA MET A 31 -13.45 13.50 -5.20
C MET A 31 -14.08 12.18 -4.72
N ASN A 32 -13.26 11.18 -4.38
CA ASN A 32 -13.71 9.80 -4.19
C ASN A 32 -13.80 9.37 -2.72
N PHE A 33 -13.01 9.99 -1.84
CA PHE A 33 -13.07 9.71 -0.41
C PHE A 33 -13.76 10.87 0.29
N ARG A 34 -14.93 10.58 0.85
CA ARG A 34 -15.58 11.53 1.75
C ARG A 34 -14.71 11.70 2.99
N LYS A 35 -14.69 12.93 3.54
CA LYS A 35 -14.44 13.13 4.98
C LYS A 35 -15.49 12.29 5.69
N ASP A 36 -15.13 11.08 6.12
CA ASP A 36 -16.10 10.22 6.77
C ASP A 36 -16.56 10.90 8.08
N SER A 37 -17.70 10.49 8.61
CA SER A 37 -18.28 11.04 9.83
C SER A 37 -17.41 10.83 11.09
N SER A 38 -16.30 10.09 10.98
CA SER A 38 -15.31 9.87 12.04
C SER A 38 -14.09 10.80 11.93
N ASN A 39 -14.05 11.71 10.95
CA ASN A 39 -12.99 12.71 10.74
C ASN A 39 -11.59 12.10 10.58
N ILE A 40 -11.40 10.83 10.21
CA ILE A 40 -10.05 10.23 10.17
C ILE A 40 -9.11 10.97 9.20
N PHE A 41 -9.67 11.60 8.16
CA PHE A 41 -8.94 12.32 7.11
C PHE A 41 -9.24 13.82 7.19
N LYS A 42 -8.25 14.61 7.64
CA LYS A 42 -8.35 16.08 7.68
C LYS A 42 -8.17 16.69 6.30
N ASN A 43 -7.16 16.21 5.56
CA ASN A 43 -6.87 16.60 4.20
C ASN A 43 -6.20 15.46 3.41
N TYR A 44 -6.07 15.62 2.10
CA TYR A 44 -5.34 14.71 1.22
C TYR A 44 -4.05 15.35 0.69
N PHE A 45 -3.16 14.53 0.16
CA PHE A 45 -1.99 15.00 -0.58
C PHE A 45 -1.56 13.93 -1.59
N THR A 46 -0.88 14.36 -2.65
CA THR A 46 -0.27 13.43 -3.62
C THR A 46 1.08 12.94 -3.08
N PRO A 47 1.27 11.62 -2.84
CA PRO A 47 2.56 11.08 -2.43
C PRO A 47 3.70 11.47 -3.38
N GLU A 48 4.83 11.92 -2.83
CA GLU A 48 5.99 12.26 -3.65
C GLU A 48 6.68 11.01 -4.17
N LEU A 49 7.31 11.10 -5.34
CA LEU A 49 8.01 9.97 -5.96
C LEU A 49 9.12 9.42 -5.05
N LYS A 50 9.84 10.30 -4.35
CA LYS A 50 10.91 9.90 -3.42
C LYS A 50 10.38 8.98 -2.29
N ASP A 51 9.18 9.26 -1.78
CA ASP A 51 8.55 8.48 -0.72
C ASP A 51 8.07 7.14 -1.26
N VAL A 52 7.49 7.14 -2.47
CA VAL A 52 7.06 5.91 -3.16
C VAL A 52 8.25 5.00 -3.47
N GLU A 53 9.37 5.56 -3.94
CA GLU A 53 10.61 4.82 -4.16
C GLU A 53 11.17 4.26 -2.85
N TYR A 54 11.23 5.08 -1.79
CA TYR A 54 11.65 4.64 -0.47
C TYR A 54 10.78 3.49 0.03
N ILE A 55 9.46 3.64 -0.03
CA ILE A 55 8.51 2.61 0.38
C ILE A 55 8.76 1.34 -0.43
N ASN A 56 8.78 1.40 -1.76
CA ASN A 56 8.91 0.21 -2.60
C ASN A 56 10.23 -0.56 -2.34
N ASN A 57 11.31 0.15 -2.02
CA ASN A 57 12.61 -0.45 -1.71
C ASN A 57 12.68 -1.06 -0.30
N ASN A 58 11.93 -0.52 0.66
CA ASN A 58 12.03 -0.92 2.08
C ASN A 58 10.88 -1.80 2.55
N LEU A 59 9.75 -1.85 1.83
CA LEU A 59 8.52 -2.52 2.27
C LEU A 59 8.75 -4.01 2.54
N ALA A 60 9.49 -4.71 1.68
CA ALA A 60 9.74 -6.15 1.84
C ALA A 60 10.54 -6.48 3.11
N LYS A 61 11.51 -5.62 3.48
CA LYS A 61 12.29 -5.77 4.71
C LYS A 61 11.42 -5.48 5.94
N GLN A 62 10.61 -4.43 5.86
CA GLN A 62 9.71 -4.00 6.93
C GLN A 62 8.56 -5.00 7.17
N TYR A 63 8.08 -5.66 6.12
CA TYR A 63 7.11 -6.75 6.21
C TYR A 63 7.61 -7.85 7.16
N LEU A 64 8.86 -8.29 6.97
CA LEU A 64 9.46 -9.31 7.82
C LEU A 64 9.61 -8.83 9.27
N GLU A 65 10.08 -7.60 9.48
CA GLU A 65 10.31 -7.04 10.83
C GLU A 65 9.00 -6.86 11.62
N ILE A 66 7.92 -6.38 10.98
CA ILE A 66 6.65 -6.14 11.65
C ILE A 66 5.96 -7.45 12.03
N PHE A 67 5.86 -8.40 11.09
CA PHE A 67 5.23 -9.70 11.37
C PHE A 67 6.05 -10.53 12.37
N THR A 68 7.38 -10.54 12.28
CA THR A 68 8.20 -11.29 13.25
C THR A 68 8.16 -10.70 14.67
N LYS A 69 7.99 -9.38 14.83
CA LYS A 69 7.75 -8.78 16.16
C LYS A 69 6.44 -9.24 16.78
N GLY A 70 5.36 -9.31 16.00
CA GLY A 70 4.08 -9.86 16.45
C GLY A 70 4.17 -11.34 16.85
N ILE A 71 4.84 -12.15 16.03
CA ILE A 71 4.97 -13.60 16.27
C ILE A 71 5.91 -13.90 17.45
N LYS A 72 6.98 -13.14 17.68
CA LYS A 72 7.89 -13.37 18.84
C LYS A 72 7.20 -13.24 20.20
N ALA A 73 6.05 -12.57 20.27
CA ALA A 73 5.23 -12.53 21.47
C ALA A 73 4.55 -13.89 21.78
N GLU A 74 4.40 -14.75 20.78
CA GLU A 74 3.72 -16.05 20.86
C GLU A 74 4.67 -17.17 20.38
N LYS A 75 5.28 -17.90 21.33
CA LYS A 75 6.39 -18.87 21.14
C LYS A 75 6.15 -20.07 20.18
N PHE A 76 5.11 -20.10 19.35
CA PHE A 76 4.64 -21.34 18.71
C PHE A 76 4.29 -21.25 17.22
N TYR A 77 5.10 -20.66 16.34
CA TYR A 77 4.73 -20.61 14.91
C TYR A 77 5.91 -20.58 13.91
N GLU A 78 6.79 -21.58 13.91
CA GLU A 78 7.87 -21.71 12.90
C GLU A 78 7.37 -21.82 11.44
N PRO A 79 6.35 -22.63 11.11
CA PRO A 79 5.84 -22.72 9.74
C PRO A 79 5.31 -21.37 9.23
N PHE A 80 4.60 -20.65 10.08
CA PHE A 80 4.06 -19.32 9.77
C PHE A 80 5.18 -18.29 9.52
N ILE A 81 6.26 -18.32 10.31
CA ILE A 81 7.42 -17.45 10.07
C ILE A 81 8.03 -17.71 8.69
N ASN A 82 8.07 -18.98 8.25
CA ASN A 82 8.59 -19.33 6.93
C ASN A 82 7.67 -18.85 5.81
N ASP A 83 6.35 -18.96 5.98
CA ASP A 83 5.37 -18.44 5.03
C ASP A 83 5.45 -16.91 4.91
N VAL A 84 5.55 -16.20 6.05
CA VAL A 84 5.76 -14.74 6.08
C VAL A 84 7.06 -14.37 5.38
N LYS A 85 8.16 -15.11 5.60
CA LYS A 85 9.43 -14.87 4.89
C LYS A 85 9.30 -15.08 3.39
N LYS A 86 8.56 -16.10 2.97
CA LYS A 86 8.31 -16.39 1.55
C LYS A 86 7.50 -15.27 0.91
N GLU A 87 6.42 -14.86 1.56
CA GLU A 87 5.57 -13.76 1.10
C GLU A 87 6.35 -12.44 1.06
N ALA A 88 7.13 -12.11 2.11
CA ALA A 88 7.98 -10.91 2.14
C ALA A 88 8.93 -10.84 0.94
N LYS A 89 9.53 -11.96 0.55
CA LYS A 89 10.40 -12.04 -0.65
C LYS A 89 9.62 -11.83 -1.95
N GLN A 90 8.39 -12.32 -2.03
CA GLN A 90 7.53 -12.16 -3.20
C GLN A 90 6.93 -10.75 -3.29
N SER A 91 6.78 -10.08 -2.15
CA SER A 91 6.11 -8.78 -2.01
C SER A 91 6.69 -7.68 -2.91
N VAL A 92 7.98 -7.76 -3.25
CA VAL A 92 8.64 -6.85 -4.20
C VAL A 92 8.01 -6.88 -5.61
N ASN A 93 7.34 -7.98 -5.96
CA ASN A 93 6.67 -8.19 -7.23
C ASN A 93 5.21 -7.75 -7.24
N PHE A 94 4.65 -7.40 -6.08
CA PHE A 94 3.25 -7.03 -5.97
C PHE A 94 3.05 -5.60 -6.44
N ASP A 95 2.01 -5.42 -7.27
CA ASP A 95 1.54 -4.11 -7.68
C ASP A 95 0.94 -3.38 -6.46
N LYS A 96 0.97 -2.05 -6.48
CA LYS A 96 0.63 -1.24 -5.31
C LYS A 96 -0.21 -0.02 -5.67
N GLN A 97 -1.22 0.28 -4.87
CA GLN A 97 -1.95 1.54 -4.90
C GLN A 97 -1.55 2.40 -3.70
N PHE A 98 -1.36 3.70 -3.94
CA PHE A 98 -0.96 4.68 -2.93
C PHE A 98 -1.97 5.82 -2.90
N PHE A 99 -2.34 6.26 -1.70
CA PHE A 99 -2.89 7.61 -1.52
C PHE A 99 -2.40 8.24 -0.22
N GLY A 100 -2.23 9.56 -0.23
CA GLY A 100 -1.76 10.34 0.90
C GLY A 100 -2.90 11.06 1.62
N TYR A 101 -2.89 11.03 2.95
CA TYR A 101 -3.82 11.78 3.79
C TYR A 101 -3.17 12.32 5.05
N VAL A 102 -3.72 13.41 5.58
CA VAL A 102 -3.37 13.98 6.88
C VAL A 102 -4.39 13.50 7.89
N ASN A 103 -3.94 12.86 8.98
CA ASN A 103 -4.84 12.37 10.03
C ASN A 103 -5.20 13.49 11.04
N ASN A 104 -6.01 13.15 12.06
CA ASN A 104 -6.41 14.11 13.11
C ASN A 104 -5.28 14.59 14.02
N ASN A 105 -4.13 13.91 14.00
CA ASN A 105 -2.93 14.30 14.74
C ASN A 105 -1.98 15.15 13.86
N ASP A 106 -2.46 15.63 12.71
CA ASP A 106 -1.68 16.35 11.70
C ASP A 106 -0.51 15.56 11.10
N GLU A 107 -0.54 14.23 11.23
CA GLU A 107 0.49 13.36 10.64
C GLU A 107 0.18 13.07 9.17
N LYS A 108 1.19 13.22 8.31
CA LYS A 108 1.13 12.80 6.90
C LYS A 108 1.30 11.28 6.80
N ILE A 109 0.25 10.61 6.35
CA ILE A 109 0.21 9.16 6.17
C ILE A 109 0.02 8.83 4.69
N ILE A 110 0.80 7.87 4.20
CA ILE A 110 0.56 7.22 2.91
C ILE A 110 -0.07 5.86 3.19
N LEU A 111 -1.31 5.65 2.74
CA LEU A 111 -1.91 4.33 2.71
C LEU A 111 -1.43 3.59 1.46
N ILE A 112 -0.98 2.36 1.66
CA ILE A 112 -0.45 1.48 0.64
C ILE A 112 -1.33 0.23 0.62
N GLN A 113 -1.96 -0.04 -0.51
CA GLN A 113 -2.52 -1.36 -0.79
C GLN A 113 -1.57 -2.13 -1.68
N GLN A 114 -1.17 -3.30 -1.23
CA GLN A 114 -0.27 -4.18 -1.96
C GLN A 114 -1.04 -5.43 -2.39
N PHE A 115 -0.98 -5.77 -3.67
CA PHE A 115 -1.84 -6.77 -4.29
C PHE A 115 -1.08 -7.99 -4.80
N ASN A 116 -1.45 -9.16 -4.30
CA ASN A 116 -1.06 -10.45 -4.87
C ASN A 116 -2.14 -10.95 -5.85
N PHE A 117 -1.87 -10.80 -7.15
CA PHE A 117 -2.76 -11.24 -8.23
C PHE A 117 -2.50 -12.67 -8.72
N GLU A 118 -1.77 -13.50 -7.97
CA GLU A 118 -1.52 -14.91 -8.34
C GLU A 118 -2.83 -15.68 -8.59
N TYR A 119 -3.88 -15.35 -7.85
CA TYR A 119 -5.25 -15.77 -8.10
C TYR A 119 -6.15 -14.54 -8.09
N ASP A 120 -6.60 -14.03 -9.23
CA ASP A 120 -7.45 -12.81 -9.35
C ASP A 120 -8.80 -13.14 -10.00
N PRO A 121 -9.76 -13.71 -9.26
CA PRO A 121 -11.02 -14.19 -9.82
C PRO A 121 -11.94 -13.04 -10.31
N TYR A 122 -11.65 -11.80 -9.92
CA TYR A 122 -12.46 -10.62 -10.24
C TYR A 122 -11.79 -9.68 -11.24
N ASN A 123 -10.60 -10.07 -11.75
CA ASN A 123 -9.82 -9.32 -12.71
C ASN A 123 -9.49 -7.88 -12.24
N PHE A 124 -9.27 -7.72 -10.94
CA PHE A 124 -8.94 -6.44 -10.31
C PHE A 124 -7.65 -5.83 -10.85
N LYS A 125 -6.71 -6.64 -11.35
CA LYS A 125 -5.47 -6.14 -11.93
C LYS A 125 -5.71 -5.13 -13.06
N THR A 126 -6.78 -5.32 -13.85
CA THR A 126 -7.14 -4.40 -14.95
C THR A 126 -7.73 -3.06 -14.51
N LYS A 127 -8.01 -2.91 -13.21
CA LYS A 127 -8.67 -1.73 -12.63
C LYS A 127 -7.75 -0.87 -11.78
N LEU A 128 -6.49 -1.28 -11.59
CA LEU A 128 -5.54 -0.62 -10.69
C LEU A 128 -5.26 0.84 -11.03
N ASP A 129 -5.36 1.20 -12.30
CA ASP A 129 -5.16 2.57 -12.80
C ASP A 129 -6.45 3.35 -13.02
N GLN A 130 -7.60 2.75 -12.69
CA GLN A 130 -8.92 3.36 -12.87
C GLN A 130 -9.40 3.89 -11.52
N ASP A 131 -9.44 3.02 -10.51
CA ASP A 131 -9.99 3.34 -9.21
C ASP A 131 -9.21 2.70 -8.06
N PHE A 132 -9.25 3.37 -6.92
CA PHE A 132 -8.76 2.78 -5.68
C PHE A 132 -9.62 1.59 -5.29
N ILE A 133 -9.01 0.41 -5.16
CA ILE A 133 -9.75 -0.83 -4.98
C ILE A 133 -10.23 -0.96 -3.53
N ASN A 134 -11.51 -0.69 -3.32
CA ASN A 134 -12.12 -0.79 -2.01
C ASN A 134 -12.37 -2.25 -1.59
N CYS A 135 -11.36 -2.87 -0.97
CA CYS A 135 -11.26 -4.33 -0.84
C CYS A 135 -11.48 -4.81 0.61
N PHE A 136 -12.69 -5.20 1.04
CA PHE A 136 -12.95 -5.50 2.47
C PHE A 136 -12.97 -6.97 2.86
N LEU A 137 -13.41 -7.88 1.99
CA LEU A 137 -13.68 -9.28 2.33
C LEU A 137 -13.28 -10.25 1.21
N GLY A 138 -13.33 -11.55 1.51
CA GLY A 138 -13.10 -12.63 0.54
C GLY A 138 -11.68 -12.60 -0.01
N TRP A 139 -11.54 -12.49 -1.32
CA TRP A 139 -10.23 -12.41 -1.98
C TRP A 139 -9.31 -11.34 -1.37
N CYS A 140 -9.88 -10.21 -0.96
CA CYS A 140 -9.14 -9.10 -0.38
C CYS A 140 -8.39 -9.46 0.91
N SER A 141 -8.97 -10.32 1.76
CA SER A 141 -8.37 -10.63 3.06
C SER A 141 -7.10 -11.48 2.93
N VAL A 142 -6.98 -12.23 1.83
CA VAL A 142 -5.83 -13.10 1.58
C VAL A 142 -4.83 -12.47 0.60
N SER A 143 -5.29 -11.68 -0.37
CA SER A 143 -4.49 -11.18 -1.48
C SER A 143 -4.13 -9.69 -1.39
N VAL A 144 -4.72 -8.94 -0.47
CA VAL A 144 -4.40 -7.52 -0.30
C VAL A 144 -3.82 -7.27 1.09
N ARG A 145 -2.73 -6.52 1.14
CA ARG A 145 -2.14 -6.02 2.39
C ARG A 145 -2.33 -4.51 2.45
N ARG A 146 -2.80 -4.03 3.60
CA ARG A 146 -2.93 -2.61 3.89
C ARG A 146 -1.83 -2.18 4.84
N ILE A 147 -1.02 -1.24 4.39
CA ILE A 147 0.15 -0.77 5.12
C ILE A 147 0.06 0.75 5.16
N LYS A 148 0.34 1.34 6.32
CA LYS A 148 0.45 2.78 6.48
C LYS A 148 1.91 3.16 6.66
N PHE A 149 2.32 4.19 5.97
CA PHE A 149 3.62 4.81 6.12
C PHE A 149 3.47 6.23 6.65
N ASN A 150 4.11 6.53 7.78
CA ASN A 150 4.19 7.89 8.29
C ASN A 150 5.38 8.59 7.62
N VAL A 151 5.10 9.65 6.86
CA VAL A 151 6.10 10.34 6.00
C VAL A 151 7.20 10.97 6.86
N GLU A 152 6.82 11.64 7.94
CA GLU A 152 7.76 12.40 8.79
C GLU A 152 8.65 11.48 9.62
N LYS A 153 8.06 10.42 10.18
CA LYS A 153 8.78 9.44 11.01
C LYS A 153 9.50 8.40 10.18
N SER A 154 9.18 8.28 8.90
CA SER A 154 9.66 7.22 8.00
C SER A 154 9.42 5.82 8.57
N THR A 155 8.24 5.60 9.18
CA THR A 155 7.87 4.34 9.83
C THR A 155 6.67 3.67 9.19
N PHE A 156 6.66 2.34 9.21
CA PHE A 156 5.59 1.50 8.70
C PHE A 156 4.71 0.96 9.83
N SER A 157 3.42 0.80 9.55
CA SER A 157 2.46 0.12 10.42
C SER A 157 1.48 -0.72 9.58
N ILE A 158 1.05 -1.86 10.11
CA ILE A 158 0.13 -2.79 9.43
C ILE A 158 -1.21 -2.76 10.16
N HIS A 159 -2.30 -2.82 9.39
CA HIS A 159 -3.67 -2.89 9.88
C HIS A 159 -4.41 -4.06 9.27
#